data_AF-A0A397V1V1-F1
#
_entry.id   AF-A0A397V1V1-F1
#
_cell.length_a   1.000
_cell.length_b   1.000
_cell.length_c   1.000
_cell.angle_alpha   90.00
_cell.angle_beta   90.00
_cell.angle_gamma   90.00
#
_symmetry.space_group_name_H-M   'P 1'
#
loop_
_entity.id
_entity.type
_entity.pdbx_description
1 polymer ?
#
loop_
_entity_poly.entity_id
_entity_poly.type
_entity_poly.pdbx_seq_one_letter_code
_entity_poly.pdbx_strand_id
1 'polypeptide(L)'
;MHKVGIRIFNWGTPKQWLSNSTLTIWHKNISHIQVNMMISQARRTANYGIMLDESTRGETKQFIICLMFWDLDKEMPIAQVPYLKKIMRCNSETVAKTVIQMLEASQLNLQNCSVWLTDNTAYLSGKDKGAIALFNKWTNSSTIRIGCGLHILHIILTNFEQEAFGKLSSTIGFQKTKHPFMLLTLA
;
A
#
# COMPACT_ATOMS: atom_id res chain seq x y z
N MET A 1 35.79 -23.56 -14.17
CA MET A 1 35.82 -22.41 -13.24
C MET A 1 35.96 -21.12 -14.03
N HIS A 2 34.85 -20.42 -14.28
CA HIS A 2 34.88 -19.09 -14.90
C HIS A 2 34.82 -18.03 -13.82
N LYS A 3 35.91 -17.26 -13.67
CA LYS A 3 35.94 -16.05 -12.84
C LYS A 3 35.19 -14.96 -13.59
N VAL A 4 33.98 -14.63 -13.15
CA VAL A 4 33.30 -13.39 -13.55
C VAL A 4 33.95 -12.26 -12.77
N GLY A 5 34.80 -11.48 -13.45
CA GLY A 5 35.45 -10.31 -12.87
C GLY A 5 34.43 -9.18 -12.69
N ILE A 6 34.14 -8.83 -11.44
CA ILE A 6 33.44 -7.60 -11.09
C ILE A 6 34.41 -6.45 -11.36
N ARG A 7 34.14 -5.64 -12.40
CA ARG A 7 34.83 -4.37 -12.61
C ARG A 7 34.30 -3.35 -11.61
N ILE A 8 35.13 -3.03 -10.61
CA ILE A 8 34.94 -1.88 -9.73
C ILE A 8 35.21 -0.62 -10.56
N PHE A 9 34.22 0.27 -10.66
CA PHE A 9 34.36 1.55 -11.36
C PHE A 9 35.27 2.49 -10.58
N ASN A 10 36.30 3.02 -11.23
CA ASN A 10 37.13 4.13 -10.73
C ASN A 10 36.28 5.41 -10.67
N TRP A 11 36.16 6.02 -9.49
CA TRP A 11 35.44 7.27 -9.27
C TRP A 11 36.25 8.49 -9.74
N GLY A 12 36.27 8.72 -11.05
CA GLY A 12 36.45 10.08 -11.58
C GLY A 12 35.13 10.85 -11.48
N THR A 13 35.18 12.16 -11.28
CA THR A 13 33.99 13.05 -11.34
C THR A 13 33.18 12.77 -12.61
N PRO A 14 31.87 12.48 -12.54
CA PRO A 14 31.07 12.10 -13.70
C PRO A 14 31.06 13.20 -14.75
N LYS A 15 31.68 12.97 -15.91
CA LYS A 15 31.77 13.96 -17.01
C LYS A 15 30.46 14.09 -17.81
N GLN A 16 29.49 13.20 -17.62
CA GLN A 16 28.18 13.24 -18.26
C GLN A 16 27.10 12.77 -17.28
N TRP A 17 26.03 13.55 -17.17
CA TRP A 17 24.82 13.16 -16.43
C TRP A 17 24.19 11.95 -17.14
N LEU A 18 23.74 10.95 -16.38
CA LEU A 18 23.00 9.82 -16.93
C LEU A 18 21.77 10.32 -17.68
N SER A 19 21.48 9.77 -18.87
CA SER A 19 20.26 10.11 -19.58
C SER A 19 19.01 9.68 -18.79
N ASN A 20 17.89 10.39 -18.98
CA ASN A 20 16.62 10.05 -18.33
C ASN A 20 16.17 8.60 -18.60
N SER A 21 16.43 8.07 -19.81
CA SER A 21 16.08 6.69 -20.16
C SER A 21 16.96 5.70 -19.41
N THR A 22 18.28 5.94 -19.34
CA THR A 22 19.21 5.12 -18.55
C THR A 22 18.81 5.10 -17.08
N LEU A 23 18.49 6.27 -16.51
CA LEU A 23 18.08 6.40 -15.13
C LEU A 23 16.76 5.66 -14.86
N THR A 24 15.80 5.74 -15.77
CA THR A 24 14.50 5.06 -15.67
C THR A 24 14.65 3.53 -15.70
N ILE A 25 15.45 3.02 -16.64
CA ILE A 25 15.72 1.57 -16.76
C ILE A 25 16.44 1.08 -15.50
N TRP A 26 17.43 1.82 -15.04
CA TRP A 26 18.17 1.48 -13.82
C TRP A 26 17.24 1.40 -12.61
N HIS A 27 16.41 2.43 -12.37
CA HIS A 27 15.43 2.41 -11.27
C HIS A 27 14.46 1.23 -11.39
N LYS A 28 13.94 0.95 -12.59
CA LYS A 28 13.03 -0.18 -12.80
C LYS A 28 13.69 -1.52 -12.44
N ASN A 29 14.93 -1.71 -12.86
CA ASN A 29 15.67 -2.95 -12.60
C ASN A 29 15.99 -3.13 -11.11
N ILE A 30 16.49 -2.08 -10.45
CA ILE A 30 16.80 -2.13 -9.02
C ILE A 30 15.53 -2.36 -8.19
N SER A 31 14.45 -1.64 -8.48
CA SER A 31 13.17 -1.85 -7.80
C SER A 31 12.63 -3.25 -8.02
N HIS A 32 12.75 -3.82 -9.23
CA HIS A 32 12.30 -5.18 -9.51
C HIS A 32 13.09 -6.23 -8.72
N ILE A 33 14.41 -6.07 -8.61
CA ILE A 33 15.26 -6.95 -7.77
C ILE A 33 14.82 -6.86 -6.30
N GLN A 34 14.68 -5.64 -5.78
CA GLN A 34 14.28 -5.41 -4.39
C GLN A 34 12.91 -6.01 -4.07
N VAL A 35 11.92 -5.81 -4.95
CA VAL A 35 10.57 -6.35 -4.80
C VAL A 35 10.59 -7.88 -4.84
N ASN A 36 11.35 -8.49 -5.76
CA ASN A 36 11.44 -9.95 -5.84
C ASN A 36 12.10 -10.56 -4.61
N MET A 37 13.15 -9.92 -4.08
CA MET A 37 13.77 -10.33 -2.82
C MET A 37 12.75 -10.26 -1.68
N MET A 38 12.01 -9.16 -1.57
CA MET A 38 10.98 -8.97 -0.55
C MET A 38 9.83 -10.01 -0.68
N ILE A 39 9.36 -10.29 -1.89
CA ILE A 39 8.32 -11.31 -2.12
C ILE A 39 8.85 -12.71 -1.75
N SER A 40 10.10 -13.02 -2.09
CA SER A 40 10.75 -14.28 -1.70
C SER A 40 10.76 -14.44 -0.18
N GLN A 41 11.06 -13.35 0.54
CA GLN A 41 11.00 -13.31 2.01
C GLN A 41 9.59 -13.59 2.53
N ALA A 42 8.59 -12.87 1.99
CA ALA A 42 7.18 -13.05 2.37
C ALA A 42 6.70 -14.49 2.16
N ARG A 43 7.12 -15.19 1.09
CA ARG A 43 6.77 -16.60 0.84
C ARG A 43 7.24 -17.56 1.93
N ARG A 44 8.33 -17.24 2.62
CA ARG A 44 8.88 -18.07 3.71
C ARG A 44 8.10 -17.90 5.02
N THR A 45 7.27 -16.87 5.12
CA THR A 45 6.50 -16.60 6.33
C THR A 45 5.23 -17.46 6.39
N ALA A 46 4.87 -17.89 7.60
CA ALA A 46 3.63 -18.61 7.83
C ALA A 46 2.40 -17.72 7.61
N ASN A 47 2.53 -16.41 7.85
CA ASN A 47 1.45 -15.44 7.75
C ASN A 47 1.98 -14.10 7.24
N TYR A 48 1.18 -13.42 6.42
CA TYR A 48 1.40 -12.05 6.00
C TYR A 48 0.08 -11.26 6.01
N GLY A 49 0.21 -9.94 6.02
CA GLY A 49 -0.88 -9.01 5.84
C GLY A 49 -0.74 -8.22 4.54
N ILE A 50 -1.84 -7.64 4.11
CA ILE A 50 -1.85 -6.66 3.03
C ILE A 50 -2.42 -5.34 3.53
N MET A 51 -1.85 -4.24 3.06
CA MET A 51 -2.39 -2.91 3.24
C MET A 51 -2.80 -2.36 1.88
N LEU A 52 -4.00 -1.82 1.82
CA LEU A 52 -4.59 -1.27 0.61
C LEU A 52 -4.94 0.19 0.84
N ASP A 53 -4.53 1.00 -0.12
CA ASP A 53 -4.90 2.40 -0.17
C ASP A 53 -5.14 2.82 -1.62
N GLU A 54 -6.06 3.76 -1.82
CA GLU A 54 -6.35 4.29 -3.14
C GLU A 54 -6.23 5.80 -3.19
N SER A 55 -5.74 6.28 -4.34
CA SER A 55 -5.75 7.69 -4.67
C SER A 55 -6.49 7.92 -5.98
N THR A 56 -7.21 9.03 -6.07
CA THR A 56 -7.92 9.42 -7.29
C THR A 56 -7.03 10.34 -8.11
N ARG A 57 -6.75 9.96 -9.37
CA ARG A 57 -6.01 10.80 -10.31
C ARG A 57 -6.78 10.90 -11.63
N GLY A 58 -7.55 11.98 -11.77
CA GLY A 58 -8.52 12.13 -12.85
C GLY A 58 -9.61 11.08 -12.75
N GLU A 59 -9.90 10.41 -13.87
CA GLU A 59 -10.90 9.33 -13.94
C GLU A 59 -10.37 7.96 -13.49
N THR A 60 -9.05 7.84 -13.28
CA THR A 60 -8.41 6.57 -12.87
C THR A 60 -8.09 6.56 -11.39
N LYS A 61 -8.16 5.37 -10.80
CA LYS A 61 -7.74 5.14 -9.41
C LYS A 61 -6.36 4.49 -9.42
N GLN A 62 -5.46 5.07 -8.65
CA GLN A 62 -4.16 4.49 -8.34
C GLN A 62 -4.32 3.66 -7.08
N PHE A 63 -4.17 2.35 -7.23
CA PHE A 63 -4.38 1.38 -6.19
C PHE A 63 -3.04 0.86 -5.69
N ILE A 64 -2.71 1.23 -4.46
CA ILE A 64 -1.46 0.87 -3.79
C ILE A 64 -1.72 -0.40 -3.01
N ILE A 65 -0.85 -1.39 -3.22
CA ILE A 65 -0.88 -2.64 -2.47
C ILE A 65 0.46 -2.82 -1.79
N CYS A 66 0.42 -2.88 -0.47
CA CYS A 66 1.56 -3.08 0.41
C CYS A 66 1.49 -4.47 1.04
N LEU A 67 2.63 -5.16 1.10
CA LEU A 67 2.79 -6.42 1.84
C LEU A 67 3.39 -6.11 3.20
N MET A 68 2.79 -6.71 4.24
CA MET A 68 3.22 -6.60 5.62
C MET A 68 3.57 -7.99 6.16
N PHE A 69 4.79 -8.20 6.63
CA PHE A 69 5.20 -9.50 7.16
C PHE A 69 6.42 -9.37 8.07
N TRP A 70 6.75 -10.42 8.78
CA TRP A 70 7.98 -10.49 9.59
C TRP A 70 9.14 -11.00 8.73
N ASP A 71 10.17 -10.17 8.53
CA ASP A 71 11.39 -10.60 7.83
C ASP A 71 12.20 -11.50 8.76
N LEU A 72 12.32 -12.77 8.38
CA LEU A 72 13.00 -13.79 9.18
C LEU A 72 14.52 -13.58 9.24
N ASP A 73 15.12 -12.93 8.25
CA ASP A 73 16.57 -12.70 8.23
C ASP A 73 16.94 -11.48 9.07
N LYS A 74 16.06 -10.47 9.11
CA LYS A 74 16.29 -9.21 9.85
C LYS A 74 15.64 -9.16 11.22
N GLU A 75 14.77 -10.12 11.53
CA GLU A 75 13.97 -10.16 12.75
C GLU A 75 13.18 -8.86 13.00
N MET A 76 12.55 -8.34 11.95
CA MET A 76 11.78 -7.09 12.05
C MET A 76 10.55 -7.09 11.15
N PRO A 77 9.50 -6.31 11.50
CA PRO A 77 8.35 -6.14 10.62
C PRO A 77 8.74 -5.31 9.39
N ILE A 78 8.33 -5.78 8.22
CA ILE A 78 8.46 -5.07 6.96
C ILE A 78 7.06 -4.72 6.45
N ALA A 79 6.89 -3.47 6.04
CA ALA A 79 5.76 -3.01 5.23
C ALA A 79 6.32 -2.33 3.98
N GLN A 80 6.13 -2.92 2.81
CA GLN A 80 6.64 -2.39 1.56
C GLN A 80 5.60 -2.47 0.45
N VAL A 81 5.70 -1.57 -0.53
CA VAL A 81 4.79 -1.47 -1.68
C VAL A 81 5.38 -2.23 -2.88
N PRO A 82 5.02 -3.51 -3.08
CA PRO A 82 5.40 -4.23 -4.29
C PRO A 82 4.61 -3.79 -5.53
N TYR A 83 3.38 -3.30 -5.35
CA TYR A 83 2.48 -3.07 -6.47
C TYR A 83 1.78 -1.72 -6.38
N LEU A 84 1.83 -1.03 -7.52
CA LEU A 84 0.96 0.08 -7.85
C LEU A 84 0.16 -0.32 -9.10
N LYS A 85 -1.16 -0.42 -8.97
CA LYS A 85 -2.06 -0.80 -10.05
C LYS A 85 -2.94 0.38 -10.44
N LYS A 86 -3.15 0.56 -11.74
CA LYS A 86 -4.19 1.45 -12.24
C LYS A 86 -5.47 0.64 -12.39
N ILE A 87 -6.54 1.06 -11.71
CA ILE A 87 -7.86 0.45 -11.86
C ILE A 87 -8.88 1.52 -12.23
N MET A 88 -9.82 1.16 -13.10
CA MET A 88 -10.85 2.09 -13.58
C MET A 88 -11.91 2.34 -12.51
N ARG A 89 -12.22 1.33 -11.69
CA ARG A 89 -13.24 1.40 -10.64
C ARG A 89 -12.78 0.64 -9.40
N CYS A 90 -12.86 1.29 -8.25
CA CYS A 90 -12.70 0.64 -6.95
C CYS A 90 -14.07 0.13 -6.50
N ASN A 91 -14.37 -1.13 -6.78
CA ASN A 91 -15.48 -1.85 -6.18
C ASN A 91 -14.95 -3.15 -5.57
N SER A 92 -15.77 -3.78 -4.73
CA SER A 92 -15.41 -4.96 -3.96
C SER A 92 -14.80 -6.07 -4.82
N GLU A 93 -15.42 -6.38 -5.94
CA GLU A 93 -15.01 -7.46 -6.84
C GLU A 93 -13.68 -7.14 -7.54
N THR A 94 -13.53 -5.91 -8.04
CA THR A 94 -12.32 -5.48 -8.73
C THR A 94 -11.12 -5.50 -7.78
N VAL A 95 -11.31 -5.01 -6.56
CA VAL A 95 -10.25 -5.04 -5.54
C VAL A 95 -9.89 -6.47 -5.16
N ALA A 96 -10.87 -7.31 -4.81
CA ALA A 96 -10.61 -8.69 -4.43
C ALA A 96 -9.88 -9.48 -5.53
N LYS A 97 -10.33 -9.36 -6.80
CA LYS A 97 -9.66 -9.99 -7.94
C LYS A 97 -8.24 -9.46 -8.15
N THR A 98 -8.04 -8.14 -8.05
CA THR A 98 -6.72 -7.53 -8.23
C THR A 98 -5.73 -8.04 -7.18
N VAL A 99 -6.18 -8.18 -5.92
CA VAL A 99 -5.37 -8.73 -4.84
C VAL A 99 -5.05 -10.21 -5.07
N ILE A 100 -6.04 -11.04 -5.43
CA ILE A 100 -5.81 -12.47 -5.71
C ILE A 100 -4.79 -12.64 -6.83
N GLN A 101 -5.00 -11.97 -7.97
CA GLN A 101 -4.08 -12.02 -9.11
C GLN A 101 -2.66 -11.58 -8.73
N MET A 102 -2.54 -10.58 -7.86
CA MET A 102 -1.25 -10.12 -7.37
C MET A 102 -0.56 -11.18 -6.53
N LEU A 103 -1.28 -11.78 -5.58
CA LEU A 103 -0.72 -12.80 -4.68
C LEU A 103 -0.35 -14.06 -5.46
N GLU A 104 -1.17 -14.48 -6.42
CA GLU A 104 -0.88 -15.60 -7.33
C GLU A 104 0.35 -15.31 -8.20
N ALA A 105 0.44 -14.12 -8.81
CA ALA A 105 1.63 -13.71 -9.57
C ALA A 105 2.89 -13.64 -8.69
N SER A 106 2.71 -13.34 -7.40
CA SER A 106 3.76 -13.35 -6.38
C SER A 106 4.06 -14.75 -5.85
N GLN A 107 3.33 -15.79 -6.25
CA GLN A 107 3.40 -17.15 -5.70
C GLN A 107 3.26 -17.17 -4.16
N LEU A 108 2.45 -16.26 -3.62
CA LEU A 108 2.10 -16.23 -2.20
C LEU A 108 0.88 -17.12 -1.97
N ASN A 109 0.92 -17.91 -0.89
CA ASN A 109 -0.24 -18.70 -0.50
C ASN A 109 -1.36 -17.77 -0.01
N LEU A 110 -2.52 -17.83 -0.66
CA LEU A 110 -3.70 -17.00 -0.33
C LEU A 110 -4.24 -17.31 1.08
N GLN A 111 -3.99 -18.51 1.59
CA GLN A 111 -4.39 -18.95 2.93
C GLN A 111 -3.52 -18.33 4.04
N ASN A 112 -2.29 -17.96 3.71
CA ASN A 112 -1.36 -17.32 4.64
C ASN A 112 -1.64 -15.81 4.76
N CYS A 113 -2.57 -15.25 3.97
CA CYS A 113 -3.01 -13.88 4.18
C CYS A 113 -3.91 -13.83 5.41
N SER A 114 -3.43 -13.25 6.51
CA SER A 114 -4.17 -13.21 7.78
C SER A 114 -4.81 -11.85 8.06
N VAL A 115 -4.26 -10.77 7.48
CA VAL A 115 -4.65 -9.40 7.84
C VAL A 115 -4.85 -8.52 6.61
N TRP A 116 -5.91 -7.73 6.62
CA TRP A 116 -6.18 -6.65 5.68
C TRP A 116 -6.22 -5.32 6.43
N LEU A 117 -5.30 -4.42 6.14
CA LEU A 117 -5.30 -3.05 6.64
C LEU A 117 -5.87 -2.12 5.56
N THR A 118 -7.05 -1.58 5.82
CA THR A 118 -7.78 -0.78 4.83
C THR A 118 -8.44 0.43 5.46
N ASP A 119 -8.86 1.39 4.65
CA ASP A 119 -9.84 2.38 5.10
C ASP A 119 -11.20 1.73 5.44
N ASN A 120 -12.19 2.56 5.78
CA ASN A 120 -13.54 2.10 6.16
C ASN A 120 -14.57 2.17 5.05
N THR A 121 -14.15 2.26 3.78
CA THR A 121 -15.09 2.29 2.66
C THR A 121 -15.91 1.00 2.59
N ALA A 122 -17.20 1.15 2.28
CA ALA A 122 -18.15 0.03 2.29
C ALA A 122 -17.78 -1.09 1.30
N TYR A 123 -17.14 -0.74 0.18
CA TYR A 123 -16.73 -1.72 -0.81
C TYR A 123 -15.50 -2.53 -0.38
N LEU A 124 -14.72 -2.08 0.62
CA LEU A 124 -13.65 -2.88 1.24
C LEU A 124 -14.19 -3.66 2.43
N SER A 125 -14.89 -2.99 3.34
CA SER A 125 -15.23 -3.50 4.67
C SER A 125 -16.61 -4.15 4.80
N GLY A 126 -17.44 -4.12 3.75
CA GLY A 126 -18.78 -4.70 3.77
C GLY A 126 -18.79 -6.18 4.16
N LYS A 127 -19.63 -6.54 5.13
CA LYS A 127 -19.65 -7.88 5.76
C LYS A 127 -19.83 -9.03 4.76
N ASP A 128 -20.74 -8.89 3.81
CA ASP A 128 -21.08 -9.97 2.87
C ASP A 128 -20.65 -9.67 1.42
N LYS A 129 -20.47 -8.39 1.10
CA LYS A 129 -20.20 -7.90 -0.27
C LYS A 129 -18.97 -7.00 -0.36
N GLY A 130 -18.21 -6.83 0.71
CA GLY A 130 -16.94 -6.11 0.70
C GLY A 130 -15.83 -6.94 0.05
N ALA A 131 -14.76 -6.29 -0.39
CA ALA A 131 -13.62 -6.95 -1.03
C ALA A 131 -13.01 -8.05 -0.14
N ILE A 132 -12.93 -7.80 1.17
CA ILE A 132 -12.36 -8.75 2.14
C ILE A 132 -13.27 -9.99 2.26
N ALA A 133 -14.59 -9.79 2.31
CA ALA A 133 -15.56 -10.89 2.36
C ALA A 133 -15.52 -11.72 1.08
N LEU A 134 -15.43 -11.06 -0.08
CA LEU A 134 -15.30 -11.73 -1.38
C LEU A 134 -13.98 -12.49 -1.49
N PHE A 135 -12.87 -11.90 -1.04
CA PHE A 135 -11.57 -12.56 -0.98
C PHE A 135 -11.67 -13.85 -0.17
N ASN A 136 -12.09 -13.76 1.10
CA ASN A 136 -12.24 -14.92 1.99
C ASN A 136 -13.11 -16.02 1.36
N LYS A 137 -14.23 -15.63 0.74
CA LYS A 137 -15.13 -16.56 0.06
C LYS A 137 -14.47 -17.27 -1.14
N TRP A 138 -13.76 -16.53 -1.99
CA TRP A 138 -13.19 -17.09 -3.21
C TRP A 138 -11.92 -17.88 -2.97
N THR A 139 -11.15 -17.52 -1.96
CA THR A 139 -9.90 -18.20 -1.63
C THR A 139 -10.10 -19.28 -0.59
N ASN A 140 -11.26 -19.34 0.08
CA ASN A 140 -11.51 -20.14 1.29
C ASN A 140 -10.58 -19.75 2.44
N SER A 141 -10.23 -18.46 2.54
CA SER A 141 -9.36 -17.93 3.61
C SER A 141 -10.17 -17.32 4.76
N SER A 142 -9.54 -17.14 5.92
CA SER A 142 -10.10 -16.40 7.05
C SER A 142 -9.16 -15.26 7.43
N THR A 143 -9.45 -14.06 6.92
CA THR A 143 -8.67 -12.85 7.19
C THR A 143 -9.35 -11.96 8.23
N ILE A 144 -8.54 -11.24 8.99
CA ILE A 144 -8.97 -10.19 9.91
C ILE A 144 -8.78 -8.84 9.23
N ARG A 145 -9.77 -7.96 9.39
CA ARG A 145 -9.65 -6.57 8.97
C ARG A 145 -9.15 -5.71 10.13
N ILE A 146 -8.16 -4.86 9.85
CA ILE A 146 -7.76 -3.75 10.70
C ILE A 146 -8.11 -2.44 9.96
N GLY A 147 -8.84 -1.55 10.62
CA GLY A 147 -9.16 -0.23 10.06
C GLY A 147 -7.97 0.71 10.14
N CYS A 148 -7.80 1.55 9.12
CA CYS A 148 -6.76 2.58 9.10
C CYS A 148 -7.01 3.63 10.19
N GLY A 149 -6.18 3.61 11.24
CA GLY A 149 -6.28 4.54 12.37
C GLY A 149 -6.16 6.01 11.95
N LEU A 150 -5.27 6.33 10.99
CA LEU A 150 -5.14 7.69 10.46
C LEU A 150 -6.42 8.16 9.77
N HIS A 151 -7.05 7.27 8.99
CA HIS A 151 -8.30 7.59 8.33
C HIS A 151 -9.44 7.78 9.35
N ILE A 152 -9.50 6.94 10.38
CA ILE A 152 -10.46 7.06 11.48
C ILE A 152 -10.27 8.39 12.22
N LEU A 153 -9.04 8.74 12.59
CA LEU A 153 -8.71 10.01 13.25
C LEU A 153 -9.10 11.20 12.38
N HIS A 154 -8.81 11.14 11.07
CA HIS A 154 -9.21 12.18 10.14
C HIS A 154 -10.73 12.37 10.11
N ILE A 155 -11.52 11.28 10.09
CA ILE A 155 -12.99 11.35 10.16
C ILE A 155 -13.45 11.98 11.47
N ILE A 156 -12.92 11.52 12.62
CA ILE A 156 -13.31 12.03 13.95
C ILE A 156 -13.07 13.54 14.03
N LEU A 157 -11.87 13.98 13.66
CA LEU A 157 -11.51 15.39 13.76
C LEU A 157 -12.30 16.25 12.75
N THR A 158 -12.56 15.75 11.54
CA THR A 158 -13.38 16.45 10.54
C THR A 158 -14.82 16.63 11.04
N ASN A 159 -15.42 15.57 11.60
CA ASN A 159 -16.78 15.64 12.14
C ASN A 159 -16.86 16.59 13.34
N PHE A 160 -15.85 16.55 14.22
CA PHE A 160 -15.75 17.49 15.33
C PHE A 160 -15.71 18.95 14.84
N GLU A 161 -14.85 19.27 13.87
CA GLU A 161 -14.75 20.64 13.34
C GLU A 161 -16.05 21.09 12.67
N GLN A 162 -16.74 20.19 11.95
CA GLN A 162 -18.04 20.48 11.34
C GLN A 162 -19.11 20.80 12.38
N GLU A 163 -19.16 20.05 13.47
CA GLU A 163 -20.13 20.27 14.55
C GLU A 163 -19.78 21.54 15.36
N ALA A 164 -18.50 21.74 15.69
CA ALA A 164 -18.05 22.83 16.53
C ALA A 164 -18.04 24.20 15.82
N PHE A 165 -17.71 24.23 14.53
CA PHE A 165 -17.46 25.47 13.78
C PHE A 165 -18.36 25.63 12.54
N GLY A 166 -19.23 24.67 12.26
CA GLY A 166 -20.07 24.64 11.06
C GLY A 166 -19.33 24.10 9.84
N LYS A 167 -20.02 24.11 8.68
CA LYS A 167 -19.51 23.54 7.44
C LYS A 167 -18.29 24.33 6.94
N LEU A 168 -17.09 23.76 7.12
CA LEU A 168 -15.85 24.31 6.60
C LEU A 168 -15.96 24.53 5.08
N SER A 169 -15.41 25.63 4.59
CA SER A 169 -15.45 25.98 3.16
C SER A 169 -14.56 25.09 2.29
N SER A 170 -13.65 24.31 2.89
CA SER A 170 -12.84 23.32 2.19
C SER A 170 -13.54 21.96 2.10
N THR A 171 -13.62 21.43 0.89
CA THR A 171 -14.10 20.07 0.60
C THR A 171 -13.09 18.97 0.91
N ILE A 172 -11.85 19.31 1.26
CA ILE A 172 -10.76 18.36 1.54
C ILE A 172 -9.90 18.86 2.71
N GLY A 173 -9.99 18.17 3.85
CA GLY A 173 -9.06 18.31 4.96
C GLY A 173 -9.28 19.50 5.90
N PHE A 174 -8.47 19.51 6.96
CA PHE A 174 -8.44 20.50 8.03
C PHE A 174 -8.23 21.93 7.51
N GLN A 175 -8.96 22.88 8.08
CA GLN A 175 -8.77 24.29 7.79
C GLN A 175 -7.43 24.75 8.40
N LYS A 176 -6.43 25.09 7.56
CA LYS A 176 -5.11 25.59 8.01
C LYS A 176 -5.16 26.99 8.65
N THR A 177 -6.32 27.64 8.68
CA THR A 177 -6.47 28.94 9.34
C THR A 177 -6.49 28.70 10.84
N LYS A 178 -5.52 29.29 11.56
CA LYS A 178 -5.45 29.24 13.02
C LYS A 178 -6.80 29.64 13.62
N HIS A 179 -7.54 28.66 14.12
CA HIS A 179 -8.69 28.90 14.96
C HIS A 179 -8.25 28.71 16.41
N PRO A 180 -8.62 29.60 17.35
CA PRO A 180 -8.22 29.49 18.76
C PRO A 180 -8.66 28.19 19.45
N PHE A 181 -9.48 27.37 18.78
CA PHE A 181 -10.02 26.10 19.28
C PHE A 181 -9.67 24.90 18.39
N MET A 182 -8.67 25.02 17.50
CA MET A 182 -8.26 23.90 16.65
C MET A 182 -7.55 22.84 17.51
N LEU A 183 -8.11 21.63 17.59
CA LEU A 183 -7.64 20.54 18.46
C LEU A 183 -6.15 20.19 18.25
N LEU A 184 -5.65 20.30 17.01
CA LEU A 184 -4.25 20.05 16.67
C LEU A 184 -3.28 21.12 17.19
N THR A 185 -3.78 22.31 17.56
CA THR A 185 -2.98 23.37 18.20
C THR A 185 -3.05 23.35 19.72
N LEU A 186 -3.81 22.43 20.31
CA LEU A 186 -3.94 22.26 21.76
C LEU A 186 -3.05 21.13 22.33
N ALA A 187 -2.27 20.45 21.49
CA ALA A 187 -1.33 19.40 21.86
C ALA A 187 0.12 19.89 21.89
#